data_AF-A0A3B1EJM2-F1
#
_entry.id   AF-A0A3B1EJM2-F1
#
_cell.length_a   1.000
_cell.length_b   1.000
_cell.length_c   1.000
_cell.angle_alpha   90.00
_cell.angle_beta   90.00
_cell.angle_gamma   90.00
#
_symmetry.space_group_name_H-M   'P 1'
#
loop_
_entity.id
_entity.type
_entity.pdbx_description
1 polymer ?
#
loop_
_entity_poly.entity_id
_entity_poly.type
_entity_poly.pdbx_seq_one_letter_code
_entity_poly.pdbx_strand_id
1 'polypeptide(L)'
;MKIVLKSIALLFSLLLLSCGGKEEKKKEGFSVERQKTTTEKPAETTPAADATPASERIDLTNKGIGPVQSVTLNPEIDQAMAKTGEEVYNQMCLACHRIGKKFIGPAPNNILERRTPEWIMNMILNPEVMVKEDPLAKELLAEFNGAPMANQSLTEDQARAVLEYFRTLE
;
A
#
# COMPACT_ATOMS: atom_id res chain seq x y z
N MET A 1 43.41 -39.03 19.39
CA MET A 1 43.37 -38.44 20.75
C MET A 1 42.76 -37.05 20.61
N LYS A 2 41.43 -36.87 20.70
CA LYS A 2 40.64 -36.77 21.96
C LYS A 2 41.35 -35.84 22.96
N ILE A 3 41.00 -34.55 23.00
CA ILE A 3 41.11 -33.65 24.19
C ILE A 3 40.61 -32.20 23.92
N VAL A 4 40.39 -31.76 22.68
CA VAL A 4 40.10 -30.32 22.39
C VAL A 4 38.67 -29.83 22.75
N LEU A 5 37.89 -30.60 23.52
CA LEU A 5 36.47 -30.29 23.79
C LEU A 5 36.15 -29.82 25.22
N LYS A 6 37.15 -29.42 26.03
CA LYS A 6 36.94 -29.10 27.46
C LYS A 6 37.45 -27.73 27.95
N SER A 7 37.76 -26.78 27.07
CA SER A 7 38.38 -25.52 27.50
C SER A 7 37.46 -24.29 27.51
N ILE A 8 36.14 -24.43 27.32
CA ILE A 8 35.18 -23.31 27.25
C ILE A 8 34.46 -23.03 28.60
N ALA A 9 34.76 -23.78 29.67
CA ALA A 9 34.00 -23.70 30.92
C ALA A 9 34.74 -23.07 32.12
N LEU A 10 35.86 -22.35 31.93
CA LEU A 10 36.65 -21.85 33.06
C LEU A 10 37.21 -20.42 32.89
N LEU A 11 36.38 -19.50 32.38
CA LEU A 11 36.75 -18.08 32.28
C LEU A 11 35.69 -17.15 32.91
N PHE A 12 35.13 -17.54 34.05
CA PHE A 12 34.01 -16.81 34.68
C PHE A 12 34.17 -16.51 36.19
N SER A 13 35.38 -16.49 36.76
CA SER A 13 35.48 -16.36 38.23
C SER A 13 36.66 -15.56 38.78
N LEU A 14 37.19 -14.55 38.08
CA LEU A 14 38.33 -13.81 38.64
C LEU A 14 38.39 -12.31 38.32
N LEU A 15 37.30 -11.56 38.52
CA LEU A 15 37.31 -10.09 38.40
C LEU A 15 36.43 -9.37 39.45
N LEU A 16 36.27 -9.93 40.64
CA LEU A 16 35.72 -9.20 41.79
C LEU A 16 36.83 -8.96 42.81
N LEU A 17 36.96 -7.70 43.24
CA LEU A 17 37.78 -7.16 44.34
C LEU A 17 39.10 -6.48 43.93
N SER A 18 39.02 -5.22 43.51
CA SER A 18 40.00 -4.21 43.88
C SER A 18 39.32 -2.89 44.26
N CYS A 19 39.50 -2.51 45.52
CA CYS A 19 39.40 -1.17 46.12
C CYS A 19 40.02 -0.08 45.21
N GLY A 20 39.69 1.21 45.25
CA GLY A 20 39.00 2.07 46.21
C GLY A 20 39.43 3.53 45.90
N GLY A 21 38.61 4.55 46.20
CA GLY A 21 39.02 5.95 46.01
C GLY A 21 37.86 6.94 45.97
N LYS A 22 37.76 7.73 47.04
CA LYS A 22 36.77 8.77 47.34
C LYS A 22 37.16 10.09 46.66
N GLU A 23 36.23 10.75 45.97
CA GLU A 23 36.11 12.23 45.95
C GLU A 23 34.82 12.69 45.24
N GLU A 24 34.12 13.62 45.88
CA GLU A 24 32.87 14.23 45.43
C GLU A 24 33.14 15.34 44.41
N LYS A 25 32.44 15.35 43.26
CA LYS A 25 32.01 16.60 42.61
C LYS A 25 30.67 16.41 41.87
N LYS A 26 29.69 17.20 42.30
CA LYS A 26 28.42 17.50 41.63
C LYS A 26 28.63 17.83 40.15
N LYS A 27 27.70 17.40 39.29
CA LYS A 27 26.88 18.29 38.44
C LYS A 27 25.91 17.52 37.53
N GLU A 28 24.68 18.02 37.53
CA GLU A 28 23.66 17.96 36.47
C GLU A 28 23.14 16.57 36.08
N GLY A 29 22.03 16.18 36.73
CA GLY A 29 21.23 15.01 36.35
C GLY A 29 20.47 15.26 35.05
N PHE A 30 20.77 14.45 34.03
CA PHE A 30 19.87 14.22 32.91
C PHE A 30 19.11 12.92 33.18
N SER A 31 18.02 13.02 33.94
CA SER A 31 17.03 11.95 34.07
C SER A 31 15.99 12.13 32.97
N VAL A 32 16.03 11.27 31.96
CA VAL A 32 14.92 11.16 31.00
C VAL A 32 13.74 10.54 31.73
N GLU A 33 12.80 11.40 32.11
CA GLU A 33 11.49 11.01 32.62
C GLU A 33 10.74 10.29 31.49
N ARG A 34 10.62 8.97 31.62
CA ARG A 34 9.73 8.15 30.79
C ARG A 34 8.30 8.54 31.16
N GLN A 35 7.74 9.48 30.42
CA GLN A 35 6.35 9.86 30.56
C GLN A 35 5.46 8.70 30.08
N LYS A 36 4.84 8.04 31.05
CA LYS A 36 3.73 7.10 30.87
C LYS A 36 2.49 7.93 30.57
N THR A 37 2.10 8.04 29.31
CA THR A 37 0.77 8.54 28.94
C THR A 37 -0.17 7.34 28.79
N THR A 38 -1.01 7.14 29.79
CA THR A 38 -2.18 6.27 29.74
C THR A 38 -3.36 7.12 29.24
N THR A 39 -3.89 6.70 28.09
CA THR A 39 -5.31 6.69 27.67
C THR A 39 -6.13 7.98 27.72
N GLU A 40 -6.55 8.47 26.54
CA GLU A 40 -7.97 8.70 26.18
C GLU A 40 -8.13 9.14 24.72
N LYS A 41 -8.49 8.19 23.84
CA LYS A 41 -9.78 8.16 23.12
C LYS A 41 -9.69 7.03 22.08
N PRO A 42 -10.55 6.00 22.19
CA PRO A 42 -10.63 4.95 21.18
C PRO A 42 -10.79 5.53 19.78
N ALA A 43 -10.15 4.89 18.82
CA ALA A 43 -10.58 4.96 17.44
C ALA A 43 -12.12 4.82 17.43
N GLU A 44 -12.82 5.88 17.04
CA GLU A 44 -14.17 5.75 16.52
C GLU A 44 -14.02 5.02 15.18
N THR A 45 -13.78 3.72 15.25
CA THR A 45 -14.37 2.78 14.33
C THR A 45 -15.84 2.71 14.72
N THR A 46 -16.57 3.76 14.39
CA THR A 46 -18.00 3.58 14.14
C THR A 46 -18.04 2.79 12.85
N PRO A 47 -18.55 1.54 12.83
CA PRO A 47 -18.99 0.98 11.58
C PRO A 47 -20.10 1.91 11.09
N ALA A 48 -19.83 2.72 10.06
CA ALA A 48 -20.89 3.20 9.21
C ALA A 48 -21.45 1.95 8.52
N ALA A 49 -22.33 1.25 9.22
CA ALA A 49 -22.98 0.03 8.77
C ALA A 49 -23.94 0.28 7.58
N ASP A 50 -23.97 1.50 7.05
CA ASP A 50 -24.79 1.94 5.92
C ASP A 50 -24.01 2.67 4.81
N ALA A 51 -22.67 2.71 4.86
CA ALA A 51 -21.87 3.30 3.78
C ALA A 51 -21.31 2.21 2.86
N THR A 52 -21.71 2.23 1.58
CA THR A 52 -21.12 1.37 0.53
C THR A 52 -19.59 1.50 0.52
N PRO A 53 -18.83 0.39 0.51
CA PRO A 53 -17.36 0.42 0.45
C PRO A 53 -16.85 1.28 -0.70
N ALA A 54 -15.71 1.97 -0.51
CA ALA A 54 -15.17 2.86 -1.54
C ALA A 54 -14.94 2.14 -2.87
N SER A 55 -14.46 0.89 -2.84
CA SER A 55 -14.30 0.03 -4.00
C SER A 55 -15.60 -0.29 -4.73
N GLU A 56 -16.74 -0.27 -4.06
CA GLU A 56 -18.06 -0.60 -4.63
C GLU A 56 -18.88 0.64 -5.00
N ARG A 57 -18.58 1.82 -4.43
CA ARG A 57 -19.30 3.06 -4.77
C ARG A 57 -19.18 3.38 -6.26
N ILE A 58 -20.29 3.78 -6.87
CA ILE A 58 -20.33 4.22 -8.27
C ILE A 58 -19.97 5.71 -8.32
N ASP A 59 -18.91 6.04 -9.05
CA ASP A 59 -18.55 7.42 -9.41
C ASP A 59 -18.11 7.48 -10.87
N LEU A 60 -19.04 7.90 -11.72
CA LEU A 60 -18.85 8.05 -13.16
C LEU A 60 -18.64 9.52 -13.58
N THR A 61 -18.30 10.38 -12.62
CA THR A 61 -18.08 11.82 -12.86
C THR A 61 -16.64 12.24 -12.59
N ASN A 62 -16.00 11.62 -11.59
CA ASN A 62 -14.64 11.89 -11.23
C ASN A 62 -13.67 11.27 -12.26
N LYS A 63 -12.74 12.08 -12.79
CA LYS A 63 -11.69 11.67 -13.73
C LYS A 63 -10.33 11.44 -13.06
N GLY A 64 -10.22 11.70 -11.76
CA GLY A 64 -8.98 11.63 -11.01
C GLY A 64 -8.05 12.80 -11.30
N ILE A 65 -6.80 12.67 -10.86
CA ILE A 65 -5.73 13.65 -10.95
C ILE A 65 -4.58 13.07 -11.77
N GLY A 66 -4.43 13.53 -13.02
CA GLY A 66 -3.37 13.06 -13.89
C GLY A 66 -3.44 13.60 -15.32
N PRO A 67 -2.57 13.10 -16.22
CA PRO A 67 -2.47 13.60 -17.59
C PRO A 67 -3.67 13.22 -18.47
N VAL A 68 -4.43 12.17 -18.11
CA VAL A 68 -5.54 11.69 -18.92
C VAL A 68 -6.80 12.49 -18.61
N GLN A 69 -7.16 13.40 -19.51
CA GLN A 69 -8.29 14.32 -19.34
C GLN A 69 -9.57 13.84 -20.07
N SER A 70 -9.41 13.01 -21.10
CA SER A 70 -10.51 12.50 -21.90
C SER A 70 -10.14 11.15 -22.50
N VAL A 71 -11.06 10.20 -22.48
CA VAL A 71 -10.92 8.91 -23.17
C VAL A 71 -12.19 8.59 -23.93
N THR A 72 -12.05 8.30 -25.22
CA THR A 72 -13.15 7.79 -26.05
C THR A 72 -13.02 6.28 -26.19
N LEU A 73 -14.03 5.54 -25.73
CA LEU A 73 -14.12 4.10 -25.93
C LEU A 73 -14.97 3.79 -27.15
N ASN A 74 -14.46 2.93 -28.03
CA ASN A 74 -15.25 2.42 -29.16
C ASN A 74 -16.38 1.51 -28.63
N PRO A 75 -17.54 1.43 -29.31
CA PRO A 75 -18.62 0.54 -28.89
C PRO A 75 -18.17 -0.93 -28.79
N GLU A 76 -17.35 -1.36 -29.75
CA GLU A 76 -16.78 -2.70 -29.79
C GLU A 76 -15.44 -2.74 -29.03
N ILE A 77 -15.11 -3.92 -28.49
CA ILE A 77 -13.82 -4.18 -27.85
C ILE A 77 -12.80 -4.49 -28.93
N ASP A 78 -11.68 -3.77 -28.92
CA ASP A 78 -10.51 -4.13 -29.70
C ASP A 78 -9.81 -5.33 -29.05
N GLN A 79 -10.02 -6.51 -29.62
CA GLN A 79 -9.50 -7.77 -29.10
C GLN A 79 -7.96 -7.82 -29.07
N ALA A 80 -7.29 -7.18 -30.04
CA ALA A 80 -5.83 -7.17 -30.08
C ALA A 80 -5.24 -6.27 -28.99
N MET A 81 -5.86 -5.11 -28.76
CA MET A 81 -5.51 -4.22 -27.67
C MET A 81 -5.83 -4.83 -26.31
N ALA A 82 -6.99 -5.48 -26.16
CA ALA A 82 -7.37 -6.18 -24.93
C ALA A 82 -6.36 -7.30 -24.59
N LYS A 83 -5.93 -8.10 -25.59
CA LYS A 83 -4.89 -9.12 -25.40
C LYS A 83 -3.56 -8.50 -24.95
N THR A 84 -3.18 -7.38 -25.54
CA THR A 84 -1.98 -6.62 -25.12
C THR A 84 -2.13 -6.14 -23.66
N GLY A 85 -3.31 -5.64 -23.30
CA GLY A 85 -3.64 -5.23 -21.94
C GLY A 85 -3.59 -6.36 -20.92
N GLU A 86 -4.05 -7.55 -21.29
CA GLU A 86 -3.95 -8.76 -20.47
C GLU A 86 -2.48 -9.12 -20.19
N GLU A 87 -1.63 -9.09 -21.22
CA GLU A 87 -0.19 -9.37 -21.08
C GLU A 87 0.50 -8.37 -20.13
N VAL A 88 0.13 -7.09 -20.20
CA VAL A 88 0.61 -6.04 -19.28
C VAL A 88 0.07 -6.27 -17.86
N TYR A 89 -1.24 -6.53 -17.71
CA TYR A 89 -1.88 -6.78 -16.42
C TYR A 89 -1.24 -7.97 -15.70
N ASN A 90 -0.94 -9.04 -16.45
CA ASN A 90 -0.31 -10.24 -15.92
C ASN A 90 1.10 -9.99 -15.38
N GLN A 91 1.84 -9.07 -15.97
CA GLN A 91 3.20 -8.72 -15.55
C GLN A 91 3.20 -7.71 -14.40
N MET A 92 2.31 -6.71 -14.45
CA MET A 92 2.43 -5.50 -13.65
C MET A 92 1.38 -5.39 -12.53
N CYS A 93 0.25 -6.09 -12.64
CA CYS A 93 -0.90 -5.88 -11.75
C CYS A 93 -1.25 -7.12 -10.92
N LEU A 94 -0.98 -8.33 -11.44
CA LEU A 94 -1.24 -9.60 -10.77
C LEU A 94 -0.43 -9.81 -9.47
N ALA A 95 0.52 -8.95 -9.12
CA ALA A 95 1.09 -9.00 -7.77
C ALA A 95 0.03 -8.62 -6.72
N CYS A 96 -0.88 -7.71 -7.03
CA CYS A 96 -1.79 -7.08 -6.06
C CYS A 96 -3.28 -7.27 -6.37
N HIS A 97 -3.65 -7.40 -7.64
CA HIS A 97 -5.05 -7.50 -8.07
C HIS A 97 -5.39 -8.93 -8.50
N ARG A 98 -6.58 -9.40 -8.12
CA ARG A 98 -7.11 -10.71 -8.53
C ARG A 98 -8.45 -10.50 -9.20
N ILE A 99 -8.66 -11.20 -10.31
CA ILE A 99 -9.95 -11.23 -10.99
C ILE A 99 -10.94 -11.99 -10.08
N GLY A 100 -12.13 -11.43 -9.90
CA GLY A 100 -13.25 -12.00 -9.15
C GLY A 100 -13.15 -11.92 -7.63
N LYS A 101 -12.07 -11.38 -7.04
CA LYS A 101 -11.96 -11.26 -5.58
C LYS A 101 -11.02 -10.16 -5.10
N LYS A 102 -11.35 -9.59 -3.94
CA LYS A 102 -10.44 -8.74 -3.16
C LYS A 102 -9.16 -9.50 -2.82
N PHE A 103 -8.01 -8.83 -2.93
CA PHE A 103 -6.71 -9.34 -2.50
C PHE A 103 -5.94 -8.23 -1.76
N ILE A 104 -4.75 -7.85 -2.24
CA ILE A 104 -4.05 -6.65 -1.74
C ILE A 104 -4.76 -5.40 -2.26
N GLY A 105 -5.18 -5.42 -3.53
CA GLY A 105 -6.05 -4.40 -4.13
C GLY A 105 -7.46 -4.93 -4.45
N PRO A 106 -8.34 -4.04 -4.92
CA PRO A 106 -9.68 -4.41 -5.39
C PRO A 106 -9.65 -5.34 -6.61
N ALA A 107 -10.73 -6.08 -6.83
CA ALA A 107 -10.93 -6.81 -8.08
C ALA A 107 -11.22 -5.83 -9.24
N PRO A 108 -10.61 -6.01 -10.43
CA PRO A 108 -10.80 -5.11 -11.57
C PRO A 108 -12.12 -5.35 -12.33
N ASN A 109 -12.84 -6.44 -12.04
CA ASN A 109 -14.09 -6.79 -12.69
C ASN A 109 -15.11 -5.64 -12.59
N ASN A 110 -15.86 -5.42 -13.69
CA ASN A 110 -16.87 -4.36 -13.81
C ASN A 110 -16.39 -2.97 -13.39
N ILE A 111 -15.08 -2.67 -13.42
CA ILE A 111 -14.57 -1.39 -12.93
C ILE A 111 -15.16 -0.20 -13.71
N LEU A 112 -15.50 -0.38 -14.98
CA LEU A 112 -16.13 0.63 -15.83
C LEU A 112 -17.59 0.92 -15.48
N GLU A 113 -18.25 0.07 -14.69
CA GLU A 113 -19.59 0.36 -14.17
C GLU A 113 -19.56 1.36 -13.00
N ARG A 114 -18.38 1.53 -12.40
CA ARG A 114 -18.20 2.29 -11.15
C ARG A 114 -17.12 3.37 -11.22
N ARG A 115 -16.31 3.42 -12.28
CA ARG A 115 -15.24 4.42 -12.47
C ARG A 115 -15.23 4.91 -13.92
N THR A 116 -14.86 6.18 -14.09
CA THR A 116 -14.58 6.71 -15.44
C THR A 116 -13.33 6.07 -16.03
N PRO A 117 -13.24 5.93 -17.37
CA PRO A 117 -12.03 5.46 -18.05
C PRO A 117 -10.79 6.30 -17.71
N GLU A 118 -10.95 7.62 -17.61
CA GLU A 118 -9.89 8.56 -17.24
C GLU A 118 -9.38 8.31 -15.84
N TRP A 119 -10.27 8.10 -14.87
CA TRP A 119 -9.87 7.82 -13.49
C TRP A 119 -9.07 6.52 -13.41
N ILE A 120 -9.49 5.47 -14.13
CA ILE A 120 -8.77 4.20 -14.18
C ILE A 120 -7.35 4.40 -14.73
N MET A 121 -7.20 5.10 -15.86
CA MET A 121 -5.88 5.35 -16.45
C MET A 121 -5.02 6.25 -15.57
N ASN A 122 -5.59 7.30 -14.96
CA ASN A 122 -4.85 8.17 -14.04
C ASN A 122 -4.42 7.43 -12.77
N MET A 123 -5.23 6.49 -12.25
CA MET A 123 -4.83 5.63 -11.14
C MET A 123 -3.66 4.71 -11.51
N ILE A 124 -3.63 4.18 -12.73
CA ILE A 124 -2.52 3.35 -13.23
C ILE A 124 -1.23 4.16 -13.43
N LEU A 125 -1.34 5.36 -14.02
CA LEU A 125 -0.20 6.18 -14.44
C LEU A 125 0.37 7.04 -13.31
N ASN A 126 -0.46 7.42 -12.33
CA ASN A 126 -0.14 8.41 -11.32
C ASN A 126 -0.65 8.05 -9.91
N PRO A 127 -0.47 6.80 -9.43
CA PRO A 127 -1.13 6.34 -8.20
C PRO A 127 -0.73 7.14 -6.96
N GLU A 128 0.51 7.63 -6.88
CA GLU A 128 1.03 8.37 -5.72
C GLU A 128 0.35 9.74 -5.52
N VAL A 129 0.09 10.45 -6.61
CA VAL A 129 -0.63 11.73 -6.56
C VAL A 129 -2.13 11.47 -6.36
N MET A 130 -2.67 10.45 -7.03
CA MET A 130 -4.06 10.03 -6.85
C MET A 130 -4.37 9.79 -5.37
N VAL A 131 -3.60 8.94 -4.67
CA VAL A 131 -3.84 8.68 -3.24
C VAL A 131 -3.59 9.90 -2.34
N LYS A 132 -2.86 10.92 -2.79
CA LYS A 132 -2.63 12.16 -2.05
C LYS A 132 -3.71 13.22 -2.27
N GLU A 133 -4.35 13.23 -3.44
CA GLU A 133 -5.21 14.34 -3.86
C GLU A 133 -6.64 13.89 -4.13
N ASP A 134 -6.85 12.79 -4.85
CA ASP A 134 -8.16 12.25 -5.19
C ASP A 134 -8.89 11.68 -3.95
N PRO A 135 -10.10 12.16 -3.61
CA PRO A 135 -10.85 11.68 -2.45
C PRO A 135 -11.13 10.18 -2.48
N LEU A 136 -11.50 9.65 -3.65
CA LEU A 136 -11.85 8.24 -3.80
C LEU A 136 -10.61 7.34 -3.64
N ALA A 137 -9.47 7.71 -4.21
CA ALA A 137 -8.22 6.99 -4.05
C ALA A 137 -7.73 6.98 -2.59
N LYS A 138 -7.94 8.07 -1.83
CA LYS A 138 -7.66 8.11 -0.38
C LYS A 138 -8.50 7.09 0.40
N GLU A 139 -9.78 7.02 0.08
CA GLU A 139 -10.69 6.07 0.74
C GLU A 139 -10.38 4.63 0.35
N LEU A 140 -10.00 4.37 -0.91
CA LEU A 140 -9.48 3.07 -1.33
C LEU A 140 -8.22 2.71 -0.55
N LEU A 141 -7.26 3.63 -0.39
CA LEU A 141 -6.07 3.36 0.40
C LEU A 141 -6.42 2.92 1.82
N ALA A 142 -7.39 3.58 2.47
CA ALA A 142 -7.87 3.18 3.79
C ALA A 142 -8.57 1.80 3.79
N GLU A 143 -9.44 1.52 2.81
CA GLU A 143 -10.18 0.26 2.67
C GLU A 143 -9.25 -0.96 2.43
N PHE A 144 -8.10 -0.73 1.80
CA PHE A 144 -7.10 -1.74 1.50
C PHE A 144 -5.90 -1.69 2.47
N ASN A 145 -6.16 -1.37 3.74
CA ASN A 145 -5.21 -1.43 4.85
C ASN A 145 -3.96 -0.56 4.67
N GLY A 146 -4.07 0.56 3.95
CA GLY A 146 -2.96 1.45 3.68
C GLY A 146 -1.94 0.89 2.69
N ALA A 147 -2.26 -0.17 1.93
CA ALA A 147 -1.38 -0.70 0.90
C ALA A 147 -1.41 0.22 -0.34
N PRO A 148 -0.32 0.98 -0.63
CA PRO A 148 -0.32 1.88 -1.77
C PRO A 148 -0.17 1.08 -3.08
N MET A 149 -0.85 1.54 -4.14
CA MET A 149 -0.55 1.08 -5.48
C MET A 149 0.78 1.68 -5.94
N ALA A 150 1.78 0.84 -6.22
CA ALA A 150 3.07 1.31 -6.71
C ALA A 150 2.99 1.74 -8.17
N ASN A 151 3.69 2.82 -8.54
CA ASN A 151 3.80 3.26 -9.92
C ASN A 151 4.64 2.24 -10.73
N GLN A 152 4.03 1.61 -11.73
CA GLN A 152 4.67 0.61 -12.59
C GLN A 152 5.40 1.26 -13.78
N SER A 153 5.45 2.59 -13.85
CA SER A 153 6.06 3.38 -14.91
C SER A 153 5.54 3.01 -16.32
N LEU A 154 4.25 2.71 -16.41
CA LEU A 154 3.58 2.41 -17.68
C LEU A 154 3.46 3.67 -18.54
N THR A 155 3.52 3.48 -19.86
CA THR A 155 3.14 4.51 -20.82
C THR A 155 1.61 4.65 -20.88
N GLU A 156 1.14 5.77 -21.41
CA GLU A 156 -0.30 5.98 -21.63
C GLU A 156 -0.92 4.88 -22.52
N ASP A 157 -0.21 4.46 -23.57
CA ASP A 157 -0.65 3.37 -24.45
C ASP A 157 -0.78 2.03 -23.71
N GLN A 158 0.15 1.72 -22.81
CA GLN A 158 0.07 0.52 -21.98
C GLN A 158 -1.11 0.60 -21.00
N ALA A 159 -1.33 1.75 -20.37
CA ALA A 159 -2.50 1.96 -19.51
C ALA A 159 -3.81 1.88 -20.31
N ARG A 160 -3.83 2.40 -21.54
CA ARG A 160 -4.98 2.30 -22.46
C ARG A 160 -5.26 0.86 -22.85
N ALA A 161 -4.23 0.05 -23.08
CA ALA A 161 -4.38 -1.37 -23.36
C ALA A 161 -4.95 -2.13 -22.15
N VAL A 162 -4.44 -1.86 -20.93
CA VAL A 162 -4.99 -2.44 -19.68
C VAL A 162 -6.45 -2.04 -19.47
N LEU A 163 -6.81 -0.79 -19.75
CA LEU A 163 -8.19 -0.33 -19.73
C LEU A 163 -9.07 -1.10 -20.73
N GLU A 164 -8.56 -1.38 -21.94
CA GLU A 164 -9.29 -2.19 -22.93
C GLU A 164 -9.49 -3.63 -22.43
N TYR A 165 -8.48 -4.21 -21.79
CA TYR A 165 -8.59 -5.51 -21.15
C TYR A 165 -9.66 -5.52 -20.06
N PHE A 166 -9.74 -4.49 -19.22
CA PHE A 166 -10.79 -4.38 -18.20
C PHE A 166 -12.22 -4.37 -18.77
N ARG A 167 -12.42 -3.94 -20.02
CA ARG A 167 -13.73 -4.04 -20.69
C ARG A 167 -14.17 -5.49 -20.93
N THR A 168 -13.27 -6.45 -20.84
CA THR A 168 -13.54 -7.90 -21.00
C THR A 168 -13.85 -8.60 -19.68
N LEU A 169 -13.73 -7.90 -18.54
CA LEU A 169 -13.82 -8.50 -17.21
C LEU A 169 -15.18 -8.23 -16.56
N GLU A 170 -15.99 -9.29 -16.46
CA GLU A 170 -17.27 -9.35 -15.72
C GLU A 170 -17.11 -9.84 -14.27
#